data_AF-A0A5K3FFC6-F1
#
_entry.id   AF-A0A5K3FFC6-F1
#
_cell.length_a   1.000
_cell.length_b   1.000
_cell.length_c   1.000
_cell.angle_alpha   90.00
_cell.angle_beta   90.00
_cell.angle_gamma   90.00
#
_symmetry.space_group_name_H-M   'P 1'
#
loop_
_entity.id
_entity.type
_entity.pdbx_description
1 polymer ?
#
loop_
_entity_poly.entity_id
_entity_poly.type
_entity_poly.pdbx_seq_one_letter_code
_entity_poly.pdbx_strand_id
1 'polypeptide(L)'
;MGWFAKIWKSRGDKHTGATESHKHAVEDLNELKQELVTDEHQISLDELCERLETNIETGLTSEQAKTRLDRDGPNALTPSKVTPEWVRFCKN
;
A
#
# COMPACT_ATOMS: atom_id res chain seq x y z
N MET A 1 -41.15 42.37 -5.53
CA MET A 1 -39.72 42.03 -5.76
C MET A 1 -39.16 41.34 -4.52
N GLY A 2 -39.42 40.05 -4.27
CA GLY A 2 -38.92 39.47 -3.01
C GLY A 2 -39.32 38.05 -2.64
N TRP A 3 -39.92 37.28 -3.55
CA TRP A 3 -40.32 35.89 -3.27
C TRP A 3 -39.46 34.83 -3.96
N PHE A 4 -38.59 35.22 -4.89
CA PHE A 4 -37.68 34.30 -5.57
C PHE A 4 -36.27 34.21 -4.95
N ALA A 5 -35.84 35.18 -4.14
CA ALA A 5 -34.49 35.19 -3.56
C ALA A 5 -34.34 34.41 -2.24
N LYS A 6 -35.45 33.97 -1.62
CA LYS A 6 -35.43 33.35 -0.28
C LYS A 6 -35.32 31.82 -0.30
N ILE A 7 -35.49 31.19 -1.46
CA ILE A 7 -35.39 29.73 -1.63
C ILE A 7 -33.93 29.27 -1.87
N TRP A 8 -33.03 30.17 -2.27
CA TRP A 8 -31.64 29.80 -2.53
C TRP A 8 -30.74 29.83 -1.28
N LYS A 9 -31.11 30.55 -0.22
CA LYS A 9 -30.24 30.77 0.95
C LYS A 9 -30.37 29.72 2.07
N SER A 10 -30.91 28.53 1.79
CA SER A 10 -31.16 27.51 2.82
C SER A 10 -30.85 26.06 2.42
N ARG A 11 -29.99 25.87 1.41
CA ARG A 11 -29.29 24.60 1.22
C ARG A 11 -27.81 24.85 1.51
N GLY A 12 -27.42 24.62 2.77
CA GLY A 12 -26.02 24.40 3.09
C GLY A 12 -25.54 23.24 2.22
N ASP A 13 -24.71 23.56 1.24
CA ASP A 13 -24.16 22.63 0.28
C ASP A 13 -23.13 21.76 1.00
N LYS A 14 -23.54 20.55 1.40
CA LYS A 14 -22.70 19.58 2.13
C LYS A 14 -21.80 18.76 1.19
N HIS A 15 -21.52 19.27 0.00
CA HIS A 15 -20.77 18.57 -1.04
C HIS A 15 -19.24 18.68 -0.91
N THR A 16 -18.69 19.28 0.15
CA THR A 16 -17.24 19.40 0.37
C THR A 16 -16.57 18.14 0.94
N GLY A 17 -17.34 17.22 1.54
CA GLY A 17 -16.76 16.04 2.20
C GLY A 17 -16.08 15.04 1.26
N ALA A 18 -16.53 14.95 -0.01
CA ALA A 18 -15.96 14.04 -1.00
C ALA A 18 -14.58 14.52 -1.53
N THR A 19 -14.33 15.83 -1.52
CA THR A 19 -13.05 16.38 -2.00
C THR A 19 -11.99 16.35 -0.91
N GLU A 20 -12.37 16.46 0.36
CA GLU A 20 -11.47 16.27 1.51
C GLU A 20 -11.08 14.80 1.71
N SER A 21 -12.03 13.86 1.59
CA SER A 21 -11.72 12.42 1.69
C SER A 21 -10.74 11.95 0.60
N HIS A 22 -10.86 12.51 -0.61
CA HIS A 22 -9.97 12.15 -1.70
C HIS A 22 -8.58 12.75 -1.53
N LYS A 23 -8.48 13.96 -0.96
CA LYS A 23 -7.18 14.57 -0.61
C LYS A 23 -6.44 13.76 0.45
N HIS A 24 -7.12 13.34 1.51
CA HIS A 24 -6.52 12.47 2.54
C HIS A 24 -6.04 11.13 1.96
N ALA A 25 -6.85 10.47 1.11
CA ALA A 25 -6.43 9.22 0.48
C ALA A 25 -5.22 9.39 -0.46
N VAL A 26 -5.09 10.54 -1.12
CA VAL A 26 -3.94 10.86 -1.98
C VAL A 26 -2.70 11.22 -1.15
N GLU A 27 -2.88 11.87 -0.01
CA GLU A 27 -1.83 12.22 0.94
C GLU A 27 -1.26 10.95 1.60
N ASP A 28 -2.12 10.06 2.09
CA ASP A 28 -1.74 8.74 2.62
C ASP A 28 -0.98 7.90 1.58
N LEU A 29 -1.43 7.93 0.31
CA LEU A 29 -0.74 7.24 -0.78
C LEU A 29 0.61 7.86 -1.13
N ASN A 30 0.80 9.16 -0.90
CA ASN A 30 2.07 9.83 -1.13
C ASN A 30 3.05 9.60 0.02
N GLU A 31 2.56 9.55 1.26
CA GLU A 31 3.36 9.15 2.43
C GLU A 31 3.87 7.71 2.26
N LEU A 32 3.01 6.79 1.82
CA LEU A 32 3.38 5.39 1.56
C LEU A 32 4.39 5.22 0.42
N LYS A 33 4.52 6.22 -0.48
CA LYS A 33 5.47 6.21 -1.61
C LYS A 33 6.83 6.83 -1.26
N GLN A 34 7.03 7.28 -0.02
CA GLN A 34 8.34 7.77 0.38
C GLN A 34 9.38 6.65 0.27
N GLU A 35 10.51 6.95 -0.37
CA GLU A 35 11.61 6.01 -0.51
C GLU A 35 12.22 5.75 0.88
N LEU A 36 12.26 4.48 1.28
CA LEU A 36 12.96 4.07 2.48
C LEU A 36 14.46 3.98 2.15
N VAL A 37 15.28 4.73 2.87
CA VAL A 37 16.74 4.65 2.75
C VAL A 37 17.21 3.37 3.42
N THR A 38 17.74 2.46 2.63
CA THR A 38 18.26 1.15 3.07
C THR A 38 19.79 1.14 3.11
N ASP A 39 20.37 0.71 4.23
CA ASP A 39 21.82 0.73 4.50
C ASP A 39 22.49 -0.66 4.45
N GLU A 40 21.75 -1.74 4.13
CA GLU A 40 22.28 -3.12 4.32
C GLU A 40 23.54 -3.41 3.50
N HIS A 41 23.78 -2.62 2.44
CA HIS A 41 24.87 -2.79 1.48
C HIS A 41 26.11 -1.96 1.86
N GLN A 42 26.02 -1.18 2.94
CA GLN A 42 27.07 -0.29 3.43
C GLN A 42 27.68 -0.77 4.75
N ILE A 43 26.92 -1.54 5.54
CA ILE A 43 27.35 -2.08 6.83
C ILE A 43 28.25 -3.31 6.70
N SER A 44 28.86 -3.71 7.81
CA SER A 44 29.68 -4.91 7.88
C SER A 44 28.83 -6.20 7.83
N LEU A 45 29.44 -7.31 7.40
CA LEU A 45 28.74 -8.61 7.33
C LEU A 45 28.30 -9.12 8.70
N ASP A 46 29.11 -8.87 9.74
CA ASP A 46 28.79 -9.29 11.11
C ASP A 46 27.53 -8.59 11.60
N GLU A 47 27.45 -7.26 11.41
CA GLU A 47 26.27 -6.46 11.76
C GLU A 47 25.05 -6.87 10.93
N LEU A 48 25.22 -7.17 9.64
CA LEU A 48 24.14 -7.65 8.78
C LEU A 48 23.60 -9.00 9.26
N CYS A 49 24.49 -9.91 9.68
CA CYS A 49 24.11 -11.23 10.19
C CYS A 49 23.39 -11.16 11.53
N GLU A 50 23.80 -10.24 12.41
CA GLU A 50 23.09 -9.94 13.66
C GLU A 50 21.69 -9.39 13.38
N ARG A 51 21.55 -8.40 12.49
CA ARG A 51 20.25 -7.79 12.14
C ARG A 51 19.28 -8.78 11.51
N LEU A 52 19.76 -9.67 10.63
CA LEU A 52 18.91 -10.62 9.90
C LEU A 52 18.75 -11.97 10.63
N GLU A 53 19.44 -12.17 11.75
CA GLU A 53 19.50 -13.43 12.51
C GLU A 53 19.88 -14.61 11.60
N THR A 54 20.98 -14.45 10.85
CA THR A 54 21.49 -15.47 9.90
C THR A 54 22.96 -15.77 10.12
N ASN A 55 23.43 -16.89 9.59
CA ASN A 55 24.83 -17.26 9.59
C ASN A 55 25.36 -17.37 8.16
N ILE A 56 26.56 -16.85 7.91
CA ILE A 56 27.19 -16.82 6.58
C ILE A 56 27.60 -18.22 6.11
N GLU A 57 28.07 -19.08 7.01
CA GLU A 57 28.58 -20.40 6.67
C GLU A 57 27.47 -21.44 6.62
N THR A 58 26.59 -21.47 7.63
CA THR A 58 25.59 -22.52 7.80
C THR A 58 24.19 -22.10 7.36
N GLY A 59 23.95 -20.81 7.14
CA GLY A 59 22.64 -20.28 6.77
C GLY A 59 21.61 -20.36 7.89
N LEU A 60 20.34 -20.52 7.50
CA LEU A 60 19.20 -20.66 8.41
C LEU A 60 18.89 -22.14 8.65
N THR A 61 18.36 -22.46 9.84
CA THR A 61 17.84 -23.81 10.09
C THR A 61 16.57 -24.07 9.28
N SER A 62 16.26 -25.34 9.04
CA SER A 62 15.06 -25.75 8.32
C SER A 62 13.77 -25.25 8.99
N GLU A 63 13.75 -25.26 10.33
CA GLU A 63 12.63 -24.76 11.13
C GLU A 63 12.47 -23.24 10.99
N GLN A 64 13.58 -22.49 11.07
CA GLN A 64 13.57 -21.04 10.88
C GLN A 64 13.13 -20.63 9.46
N ALA A 65 13.58 -21.36 8.45
CA ALA A 65 13.17 -21.13 7.07
C ALA A 65 11.67 -21.36 6.88
N LYS A 66 11.12 -22.44 7.48
CA LYS A 66 9.69 -22.73 7.46
C LYS A 66 8.87 -21.64 8.14
N THR A 67 9.28 -21.19 9.32
CA THR A 67 8.59 -20.12 10.06
C THR A 67 8.55 -18.82 9.24
N ARG A 68 9.64 -18.46 8.56
CA ARG A 68 9.67 -17.27 7.68
C ARG A 68 8.75 -17.45 6.47
N LEU A 69 8.74 -18.63 5.85
CA LEU A 69 7.84 -18.94 4.74
C LEU A 69 6.36 -18.85 5.13
N ASP A 70 5.99 -19.36 6.31
CA ASP A 70 4.61 -19.32 6.80
C ASP A 70 4.18 -17.88 7.18
N ARG A 71 5.14 -17.03 7.62
CA ARG A 71 4.92 -15.62 7.96
C ARG A 71 4.81 -14.72 6.74
N ASP A 72 5.78 -14.80 5.83
CA ASP A 72 5.94 -13.84 4.72
C ASP A 72 5.27 -14.34 3.42
N GLY A 73 5.09 -15.66 3.30
CA GLY A 73 4.65 -16.31 2.09
C GLY A 73 5.78 -16.55 1.08
N PRO A 74 5.45 -17.11 -0.10
CA PRO A 74 6.43 -17.38 -1.13
C PRO A 74 7.02 -16.07 -1.68
N ASN A 75 8.33 -16.04 -1.94
CA ASN A 75 9.01 -14.95 -2.64
C ASN A 75 8.63 -14.96 -4.14
N ALA A 76 7.39 -14.58 -4.42
CA ALA A 76 6.82 -14.54 -5.77
C ALA A 76 5.91 -13.32 -5.89
N LEU A 77 6.05 -12.59 -7.00
CA LEU A 77 5.15 -11.48 -7.30
C LEU A 77 3.75 -12.03 -7.58
N THR A 78 2.74 -11.45 -6.93
CA THR A 78 1.35 -11.80 -7.22
C THR A 78 1.02 -11.34 -8.64
N PRO A 79 0.56 -12.24 -9.53
CA PRO A 79 0.21 -11.86 -10.89
C PRO A 79 -0.89 -10.80 -10.85
N SER A 80 -0.86 -9.89 -11.82
CA SER A 80 -1.86 -8.81 -11.90
C SER A 80 -3.27 -9.41 -11.98
N LYS A 81 -4.22 -8.78 -11.29
CA LYS A 81 -5.63 -9.19 -11.34
C LYS A 81 -6.15 -8.94 -12.76
N VAL A 82 -6.21 -9.99 -13.57
CA VAL A 82 -6.84 -9.95 -14.88
C VAL A 82 -8.36 -9.93 -14.72
N THR A 83 -9.01 -9.05 -15.46
CA THR A 83 -10.48 -9.09 -15.58
C THR A 83 -10.84 -10.19 -16.57
N PRO A 84 -11.76 -11.12 -16.24
CA PRO A 84 -12.11 -12.18 -17.18
C PRO A 84 -12.75 -11.59 -18.43
N GLU A 85 -12.46 -12.18 -19.59
CA GLU A 85 -12.82 -11.62 -20.90
C GLU A 85 -14.32 -11.38 -21.08
N TRP A 86 -15.19 -12.18 -20.46
CA TRP A 86 -16.65 -11.97 -20.54
C TRP A 86 -17.08 -10.65 -19.89
N VAL A 87 -16.41 -10.20 -18.81
CA VAL A 87 -16.66 -8.87 -18.22
C VAL A 87 -16.20 -7.77 -19.16
N ARG A 88 -15.14 -8.02 -19.94
CA ARG A 88 -14.69 -7.10 -20.99
C ARG A 88 -15.69 -7.04 -22.13
N PHE A 89 -16.29 -8.17 -22.49
CA PHE A 89 -17.33 -8.29 -23.53
C PHE A 89 -18.61 -7.54 -23.17
N CYS A 90 -19.14 -7.69 -21.95
CA CYS A 90 -20.38 -7.04 -21.52
C CYS A 90 -20.30 -5.51 -21.33
N LYS A 91 -19.12 -4.91 -21.47
CA LYS A 91 -18.91 -3.45 -21.35
C LYS A 91 -18.86 -2.74 -22.71
N ASN A 92 -18.79 -3.49 -23.82
CA ASN A 92 -18.93 -2.98 -25.19
C ASN A 92 -20.38 -3.11 -25.67
#